data_AF-A0A821QIX0-F1
#
_entry.id   AF-A0A821QIX0-F1
#
_cell.length_a   1.000
_cell.length_b   1.000
_cell.length_c   1.000
_cell.angle_alpha   90.00
_cell.angle_beta   90.00
_cell.angle_gamma   90.00
#
_symmetry.space_group_name_H-M   'P 1'
#
loop_
_entity.id
_entity.type
_entity.pdbx_description
1 polymer ?
#
loop_
_entity_poly.entity_id
_entity_poly.type
_entity_poly.pdbx_seq_one_letter_code
_entity_poly.pdbx_strand_id
1 'polypeptide(L)'
;MNTIDMNKFEQKIVLNESLEEKSKIFENQSITCIEDFSNEIFYEIFDYFNGYEIIEKFSNLNSQFDKLLYSSSILIKTHFFLFHYQEKIINTFNKLEIFSTKIYSNLKILSISFSKNIDLLDAHQWEIIILNYYPQLEKFYLNYYESINNDNQYPIYSGKINEFSSTFWIERTWIFYVEINFLNIEYKIRPYNKKWYDDRNNNIINYFTNLTLNGGRKFFGQNVQS
;
A
#
# COMPACT_ATOMS: atom_id res chain seq x y z
N MET A 1 -26.99 -59.14 10.57
CA MET A 1 -25.70 -59.39 9.89
C MET A 1 -25.17 -58.04 9.44
N ASN A 2 -24.18 -57.49 10.14
CA ASN A 2 -23.52 -56.24 9.76
C ASN A 2 -22.28 -56.61 8.94
N THR A 3 -22.34 -56.45 7.63
CA THR A 3 -21.17 -56.50 6.75
C THR A 3 -20.37 -55.22 6.98
N ILE A 4 -19.24 -55.36 7.69
CA ILE A 4 -18.24 -54.31 7.83
C ILE A 4 -17.64 -54.07 6.44
N ASP A 5 -17.76 -52.83 5.95
CA ASP A 5 -17.25 -52.39 4.65
C ASP A 5 -15.72 -52.29 4.70
N MET A 6 -15.06 -53.38 4.31
CA MET A 6 -13.60 -53.55 4.35
C MET A 6 -12.85 -52.44 3.59
N ASN A 7 -13.44 -51.87 2.54
CA ASN A 7 -12.82 -50.79 1.77
C ASN A 7 -12.61 -49.51 2.60
N LYS A 8 -13.50 -49.23 3.56
CA LYS A 8 -13.39 -48.06 4.42
C LYS A 8 -12.31 -48.22 5.49
N PHE A 9 -11.97 -49.47 5.83
CA PHE A 9 -10.93 -49.80 6.80
C PHE A 9 -9.54 -49.72 6.16
N GLU A 10 -9.39 -50.25 4.94
CA GLU A 10 -8.14 -50.17 4.17
C GLU A 10 -7.77 -48.72 3.84
N GLN A 11 -8.73 -47.88 3.43
CA GLN A 11 -8.49 -46.45 3.20
C GLN A 11 -8.02 -45.70 4.45
N LYS A 12 -8.50 -46.11 5.64
CA LYS A 12 -8.12 -45.49 6.92
C LYS A 12 -6.72 -45.90 7.36
N ILE A 13 -6.27 -47.12 7.02
CA ILE A 13 -4.92 -47.61 7.30
C ILE A 13 -3.89 -46.87 6.42
N VAL A 14 -4.16 -46.76 5.11
CA VAL A 14 -3.27 -46.03 4.17
C VAL A 14 -3.13 -44.55 4.56
N LEU A 15 -4.22 -43.93 5.04
CA LEU A 15 -4.18 -42.53 5.50
C LEU A 15 -3.34 -42.36 6.77
N ASN A 16 -3.39 -43.31 7.70
CA ASN A 16 -2.63 -43.27 8.95
C ASN A 16 -1.15 -43.57 8.73
N GLU A 17 -0.79 -44.51 7.86
CA GLU A 17 0.60 -44.78 7.49
C GLU A 17 1.24 -43.55 6.79
N SER A 18 0.48 -42.87 5.93
CA SER A 18 0.91 -41.61 5.32
C SER A 18 1.12 -40.46 6.33
N LEU A 19 0.31 -40.41 7.39
CA LEU A 19 0.45 -39.40 8.45
C LEU A 19 1.63 -39.70 9.38
N GLU A 20 1.90 -40.96 9.69
CA GLU A 20 3.07 -41.37 10.48
C GLU A 20 4.38 -41.23 9.71
N GLU A 21 4.40 -41.47 8.39
CA GLU A 21 5.57 -41.16 7.56
C GLU A 21 5.82 -39.66 7.48
N LYS A 22 4.77 -38.84 7.34
CA LYS A 22 4.91 -37.38 7.38
C LYS A 22 5.39 -36.90 8.75
N SER A 23 4.92 -37.48 9.86
CA SER A 23 5.39 -37.08 11.20
C SER A 23 6.86 -37.46 11.44
N LYS A 24 7.30 -38.63 10.95
CA LYS A 24 8.72 -39.06 11.04
C LYS A 24 9.66 -38.23 10.19
N ILE A 25 9.19 -37.67 9.07
CA ILE A 25 9.99 -36.76 8.23
C ILE A 25 10.24 -35.42 8.94
N PHE A 26 9.32 -34.97 9.80
CA PHE A 26 9.47 -33.72 10.57
C PHE A 26 10.35 -33.86 11.82
N GLU A 27 10.53 -35.06 12.38
CA GLU A 27 11.27 -35.24 13.64
C GLU A 27 12.80 -35.19 13.52
N ASN A 28 13.37 -35.18 12.31
CA ASN A 28 14.84 -35.28 12.12
C ASN A 28 15.52 -34.02 11.54
N GLN A 29 14.81 -32.92 11.33
CA GLN A 29 15.46 -31.64 11.04
C GLN A 29 15.60 -30.85 12.34
N SER A 30 16.79 -30.95 12.94
CA SER A 30 17.16 -30.02 14.01
C SER A 30 17.23 -28.62 13.41
N ILE A 31 16.26 -27.76 13.75
CA ILE A 31 16.33 -26.33 13.45
C ILE A 31 17.52 -25.79 14.26
N THR A 32 18.59 -25.41 13.58
CA THR A 32 19.82 -24.92 14.19
C THR A 32 19.94 -23.41 14.09
N CYS A 33 19.31 -22.81 13.08
CA CYS A 33 19.26 -21.37 12.88
C CYS A 33 17.90 -20.92 12.30
N ILE A 34 17.68 -19.60 12.27
CA ILE A 34 16.42 -19.03 11.79
C ILE A 34 16.21 -19.30 10.30
N GLU A 35 17.30 -19.40 9.53
CA GLU A 35 17.30 -19.71 8.11
C GLU A 35 16.71 -21.08 7.77
N ASP A 36 16.65 -22.00 8.75
CA ASP A 36 16.07 -23.33 8.59
C ASP A 36 14.52 -23.31 8.55
N PHE A 37 13.89 -22.18 8.89
CA PHE A 37 12.43 -22.04 8.78
C PHE A 37 11.97 -21.98 7.31
N SER A 38 10.75 -22.48 7.05
CA SER A 38 10.15 -22.39 5.72
C SER A 38 9.83 -20.95 5.34
N ASN A 39 9.80 -20.68 4.03
CA ASN A 39 9.42 -19.36 3.50
C ASN A 39 8.02 -18.93 3.97
N GLU A 40 7.12 -19.87 4.22
CA GLU A 40 5.75 -19.61 4.71
C GLU A 40 5.76 -18.90 6.07
N ILE A 41 6.63 -19.35 7.01
CA ILE A 41 6.77 -18.70 8.32
C ILE A 41 7.27 -17.27 8.17
N PHE A 42 8.20 -17.01 7.26
CA PHE A 42 8.67 -15.65 7.01
C PHE A 42 7.59 -14.76 6.40
N TYR A 43 6.74 -15.31 5.54
CA TYR A 43 5.61 -14.59 4.99
C TYR A 43 4.57 -14.24 6.05
N GLU A 44 4.29 -15.16 6.98
CA GLU A 44 3.46 -14.87 8.15
C GLU A 44 4.08 -13.77 9.03
N ILE A 45 5.41 -13.80 9.24
CA ILE A 45 6.13 -12.74 9.97
C ILE A 45 5.99 -11.40 9.24
N PHE A 46 6.14 -11.39 7.91
CA PHE A 46 6.04 -10.19 7.10
C PHE A 46 4.66 -9.53 7.14
N ASP A 47 3.59 -10.30 7.34
CA ASP A 47 2.23 -9.75 7.50
C ASP A 47 2.09 -8.85 8.75
N TYR A 48 2.99 -8.96 9.73
CA TYR A 48 3.04 -8.07 10.90
C TYR A 48 3.81 -6.77 10.66
N PHE A 49 4.51 -6.63 9.54
CA PHE A 49 5.32 -5.47 9.20
C PHE A 49 4.75 -4.74 7.98
N ASN A 50 4.98 -3.44 7.92
CA ASN A 50 4.73 -2.72 6.67
C ASN A 50 5.88 -2.92 5.68
N GLY A 51 5.66 -2.62 4.39
CA GLY A 51 6.65 -2.86 3.35
C GLY A 51 8.01 -2.20 3.60
N TYR A 52 8.03 -1.03 4.27
CA TYR A 52 9.26 -0.31 4.58
C TYR A 52 10.03 -1.02 5.68
N GLU A 53 9.35 -1.41 6.76
CA GLU A 53 9.96 -2.13 7.86
C GLU A 53 10.53 -3.48 7.43
N ILE A 54 9.86 -4.17 6.50
CA ILE A 54 10.35 -5.43 5.95
C ILE A 54 11.70 -5.22 5.28
N ILE A 55 11.81 -4.25 4.36
CA ILE A 55 13.10 -4.00 3.70
C ILE A 55 14.12 -3.45 4.70
N GLU A 56 13.75 -2.51 5.57
CA GLU A 56 14.69 -1.91 6.52
C GLU A 56 15.29 -2.96 7.47
N LYS A 57 14.47 -3.87 8.00
CA LYS A 57 14.90 -4.86 8.99
C LYS A 57 15.48 -6.12 8.37
N PHE A 58 15.00 -6.54 7.20
CA PHE A 58 15.36 -7.82 6.59
C PHE A 58 16.25 -7.71 5.34
N SER A 59 16.37 -6.54 4.71
CA SER A 59 17.37 -6.36 3.62
C SER A 59 18.78 -6.40 4.20
N ASN A 60 19.68 -7.13 3.54
CA ASN A 60 21.07 -7.34 3.96
C ASN A 60 21.28 -8.23 5.20
N LEU A 61 20.27 -8.95 5.70
CA LEU A 61 20.52 -9.96 6.74
C LEU A 61 21.39 -11.08 6.20
N ASN A 62 20.95 -11.71 5.12
CA ASN A 62 21.73 -12.68 4.35
C ASN A 62 21.11 -12.86 2.95
N SER A 63 21.81 -13.61 2.08
CA SER A 63 21.37 -13.83 0.70
C SER A 63 20.04 -14.60 0.57
N GLN A 64 19.62 -15.36 1.59
CA GLN A 64 18.34 -16.06 1.60
C GLN A 64 17.18 -15.08 1.84
N PHE A 65 17.31 -14.16 2.80
CA PHE A 65 16.32 -13.09 3.00
C PHE A 65 16.22 -12.18 1.79
N ASP A 66 17.36 -11.82 1.20
CA ASP A 66 17.37 -11.08 -0.06
C ASP A 66 16.57 -11.83 -1.14
N LYS A 67 16.84 -13.13 -1.35
CA LYS A 67 16.05 -13.96 -2.28
C LYS A 67 14.58 -14.03 -1.92
N LEU A 68 14.23 -14.16 -0.65
CA LEU A 68 12.84 -14.17 -0.17
C LEU A 68 12.12 -12.88 -0.53
N LEU A 69 12.75 -11.74 -0.27
CA LEU A 69 12.22 -10.43 -0.62
C LEU A 69 12.08 -10.29 -2.14
N TYR A 70 13.11 -10.65 -2.91
CA TYR A 70 13.11 -10.47 -4.38
C TYR A 70 12.24 -11.47 -5.15
N SER A 71 12.01 -12.67 -4.63
CA SER A 71 11.20 -13.70 -5.30
C SER A 71 9.73 -13.69 -4.90
N SER A 72 9.39 -13.08 -3.75
CA SER A 72 8.03 -13.12 -3.23
C SER A 72 7.06 -12.22 -4.01
N SER A 73 5.87 -12.74 -4.26
CA SER A 73 4.71 -11.95 -4.70
C SER A 73 4.18 -10.99 -3.62
N ILE A 74 4.74 -11.03 -2.41
CA ILE A 74 4.34 -10.17 -1.28
C ILE A 74 4.59 -8.70 -1.60
N LEU A 75 5.66 -8.40 -2.35
CA LEU A 75 5.94 -7.04 -2.79
C LEU A 75 5.04 -6.55 -3.94
N ILE A 76 4.03 -7.31 -4.38
CA ILE A 76 3.07 -6.82 -5.40
C ILE A 76 2.15 -5.74 -4.81
N LYS A 77 1.90 -5.79 -3.50
CA LYS A 77 1.05 -4.84 -2.78
C LYS A 77 1.72 -4.44 -1.48
N THR A 78 2.26 -3.23 -1.43
CA THR A 78 2.90 -2.72 -0.21
C THR A 78 2.13 -1.51 0.30
N HIS A 79 1.85 -1.50 1.61
CA HIS A 79 1.35 -0.34 2.32
C HIS A 79 2.49 0.27 3.13
N PHE A 80 2.70 1.57 2.98
CA PHE A 80 3.69 2.36 3.70
C PHE A 80 2.99 3.24 4.71
N PHE A 81 3.33 3.04 5.97
CA PHE A 81 2.91 3.90 7.05
C PHE A 81 4.10 4.76 7.47
N LEU A 82 4.14 6.02 7.01
CA LEU A 82 5.21 6.97 7.36
C LEU A 82 4.83 7.79 8.61
N PHE A 83 4.11 7.19 9.57
CA PHE A 83 3.46 7.91 10.66
C PHE A 83 4.41 8.40 11.78
N HIS A 84 5.67 7.97 11.81
CA HIS A 84 6.51 8.14 13.00
C HIS A 84 7.82 8.91 12.83
N TYR A 85 8.16 9.39 11.64
CA TYR A 85 9.42 10.11 11.47
C TYR A 85 9.21 11.62 11.57
N GLN A 86 9.70 12.23 12.67
CA GLN A 86 9.95 13.68 12.77
C GLN A 86 11.14 14.12 11.89
N GLU A 87 11.39 13.42 10.78
CA GLU A 87 12.51 13.72 9.90
C GLU A 87 12.13 14.75 8.84
N LYS A 88 13.13 15.49 8.35
CA LYS A 88 12.96 16.46 7.27
C LYS A 88 12.48 15.79 5.98
N ILE A 89 11.64 16.49 5.22
CA ILE A 89 11.01 16.07 3.94
C ILE A 89 11.99 15.50 2.93
N ILE A 90 13.13 16.18 2.73
CA ILE A 90 14.18 15.75 1.79
C ILE A 90 14.65 14.32 2.15
N ASN A 91 14.66 13.98 3.43
CA ASN A 91 15.02 12.65 3.87
C ASN A 91 13.97 11.60 3.50
N THR A 92 12.69 11.97 3.46
CA THR A 92 11.60 11.03 3.14
C THR A 92 11.61 10.62 1.67
N PHE A 93 11.68 11.57 0.74
CA PHE A 93 11.75 11.22 -0.69
C PHE A 93 13.05 10.49 -1.03
N ASN A 94 14.20 10.87 -0.46
CA ASN A 94 15.46 10.14 -0.65
C ASN A 94 15.37 8.71 -0.10
N LYS A 95 14.75 8.52 1.09
CA LYS A 95 14.52 7.17 1.64
C LYS A 95 13.60 6.35 0.76
N LEU A 96 12.52 6.95 0.26
CA LEU A 96 11.63 6.32 -0.71
C LEU A 96 12.40 5.95 -1.97
N GLU A 97 13.27 6.81 -2.48
CA GLU A 97 14.10 6.55 -3.66
C GLU A 97 15.02 5.35 -3.44
N ILE A 98 15.83 5.36 -2.37
CA ILE A 98 16.71 4.26 -1.99
C ILE A 98 15.90 2.97 -1.82
N PHE A 99 14.76 3.05 -1.15
CA PHE A 99 13.87 1.93 -0.96
C PHE A 99 13.31 1.42 -2.30
N SER A 100 12.93 2.32 -3.20
CA SER A 100 12.41 2.02 -4.53
C SER A 100 13.47 1.36 -5.41
N THR A 101 14.77 1.67 -5.22
CA THR A 101 15.86 0.95 -5.91
C THR A 101 16.02 -0.49 -5.43
N LYS A 102 15.60 -0.79 -4.20
CA LYS A 102 15.66 -2.14 -3.62
C LYS A 102 14.44 -2.96 -3.98
N ILE A 103 13.28 -2.34 -4.21
CA ILE A 103 12.07 -3.06 -4.57
C ILE A 103 11.90 -3.11 -6.08
N TYR A 104 11.55 -4.31 -6.54
CA TYR A 104 11.45 -4.62 -7.95
C TYR A 104 10.46 -3.70 -8.70
N SER A 105 10.75 -3.51 -9.99
CA SER A 105 9.91 -2.81 -10.99
C SER A 105 8.53 -3.45 -11.22
N ASN A 106 8.22 -4.58 -10.58
CA ASN A 106 6.97 -5.32 -10.72
C ASN A 106 5.90 -4.92 -9.69
N LEU A 107 6.16 -3.89 -8.86
CA LEU A 107 5.16 -3.37 -7.92
C LEU A 107 3.92 -2.91 -8.69
N LYS A 108 2.77 -3.54 -8.40
CA LYS A 108 1.49 -3.20 -9.03
C LYS A 108 0.63 -2.26 -8.20
N ILE A 109 0.74 -2.36 -6.87
CA ILE A 109 -0.03 -1.52 -5.96
C ILE A 109 0.89 -0.90 -4.92
N LEU A 110 0.96 0.42 -4.93
CA LEU A 110 1.68 1.24 -3.97
C LEU A 110 0.65 2.01 -3.17
N SER A 111 0.64 1.80 -1.85
CA SER A 111 -0.23 2.53 -0.95
C SER A 111 0.59 3.21 0.11
N ILE A 112 0.39 4.50 0.32
CA ILE A 112 1.21 5.31 1.22
C ILE A 112 0.28 6.17 2.07
N SER A 113 0.48 6.13 3.38
CA SER A 113 -0.26 6.92 4.35
C SER A 113 0.73 7.67 5.25
N PHE A 114 0.51 8.98 5.41
CA PHE A 114 1.35 9.84 6.25
C PHE A 114 0.53 10.94 6.93
N SER A 115 1.12 11.56 7.95
CA SER A 115 0.54 12.69 8.67
C SER A 115 1.61 13.74 8.96
N LYS A 116 1.22 14.97 9.30
CA LYS A 116 2.09 16.10 9.72
C LYS A 116 3.03 16.70 8.69
N ASN A 117 3.37 15.98 7.62
CA ASN A 117 4.29 16.46 6.59
C ASN A 117 3.56 16.69 5.26
N ILE A 118 3.11 17.93 5.05
CA ILE A 118 2.31 18.32 3.90
C ILE A 118 3.10 18.40 2.59
N ASP A 119 4.42 18.58 2.68
CA ASP A 119 5.28 18.70 1.50
C ASP A 119 5.45 17.35 0.76
N LEU A 120 4.98 16.25 1.35
CA LEU A 120 4.81 14.97 0.67
C LEU A 120 3.58 14.96 -0.27
N LEU A 121 2.73 15.97 -0.24
CA LEU A 121 1.70 16.21 -1.27
C LEU A 121 2.28 17.01 -2.46
N ASP A 122 3.42 16.56 -2.99
CA ASP A 122 4.06 17.14 -4.17
C ASP A 122 3.84 16.22 -5.37
N ALA A 123 2.97 16.64 -6.31
CA ALA A 123 2.56 15.81 -7.43
C ALA A 123 3.72 15.50 -8.38
N HIS A 124 4.60 16.47 -8.61
CA HIS A 124 5.74 16.31 -9.50
C HIS A 124 6.76 15.31 -8.94
N GLN A 125 7.06 15.37 -7.64
CA GLN A 125 7.95 14.39 -7.01
C GLN A 125 7.41 12.96 -7.09
N TRP A 126 6.11 12.77 -6.83
CA TRP A 126 5.48 11.46 -6.98
C TRP A 126 5.49 10.97 -8.42
N GLU A 127 5.21 11.83 -9.40
CA GLU A 127 5.29 11.50 -10.82
C GLU A 127 6.69 11.00 -11.20
N ILE A 128 7.75 11.70 -10.78
CA ILE A 128 9.15 11.28 -11.01
C ILE A 128 9.42 9.90 -10.40
N ILE A 129 9.06 9.69 -9.13
CA ILE A 129 9.32 8.42 -8.44
C ILE A 129 8.59 7.27 -9.13
N ILE A 130 7.33 7.47 -9.50
CA ILE A 130 6.52 6.43 -10.14
C ILE A 130 7.08 6.09 -11.52
N LEU A 131 7.46 7.09 -12.32
CA LEU A 131 8.02 6.86 -13.64
C LEU A 131 9.38 6.15 -13.58
N ASN A 132 10.25 6.53 -12.64
CA ASN A 132 11.61 5.99 -12.55
C ASN A 132 11.66 4.60 -11.92
N TYR A 133 10.84 4.35 -10.89
CA TYR A 133 10.98 3.15 -10.08
C TYR A 133 9.81 2.17 -10.17
N TYR A 134 8.62 2.66 -10.53
CA TYR A 134 7.40 1.86 -10.56
C TYR A 134 6.69 1.91 -11.93
N PRO A 135 7.38 1.60 -13.04
CA PRO A 135 6.82 1.73 -14.38
C PRO A 135 5.58 0.84 -14.59
N GLN A 136 5.51 -0.30 -13.89
CA GLN A 136 4.37 -1.24 -13.96
C GLN A 136 3.27 -0.96 -12.92
N LEU A 137 3.33 0.17 -12.20
CA LEU A 137 2.36 0.48 -11.16
C LEU A 137 0.95 0.61 -11.75
N GLU A 138 0.03 -0.21 -11.29
CA GLU A 138 -1.37 -0.20 -11.75
C GLU A 138 -2.23 0.70 -10.86
N LYS A 139 -1.96 0.67 -9.55
CA LYS A 139 -2.75 1.39 -8.55
C LYS A 139 -1.85 2.13 -7.58
N PHE A 140 -2.12 3.42 -7.42
CA PHE A 140 -1.46 4.25 -6.45
C PHE A 140 -2.48 4.80 -5.47
N TYR A 141 -2.21 4.62 -4.18
CA TYR A 141 -3.01 5.18 -3.10
C TYR A 141 -2.12 6.08 -2.26
N LEU A 142 -2.55 7.32 -2.07
CA LEU A 142 -1.89 8.29 -1.20
C LEU A 142 -2.92 8.79 -0.19
N ASN A 143 -2.62 8.75 1.09
CA ASN A 143 -3.48 9.33 2.12
C ASN A 143 -2.64 10.23 3.04
N TYR A 144 -2.99 11.51 3.09
CA TYR A 144 -2.45 12.45 4.05
C TYR A 144 -3.53 12.86 5.04
N TYR A 145 -3.20 12.78 6.33
CA TYR A 145 -4.10 13.12 7.42
C TYR A 145 -3.59 14.35 8.17
N GLU A 146 -4.47 15.32 8.36
CA GLU A 146 -4.22 16.55 9.10
C GLU A 146 -5.34 16.74 10.14
N SER A 147 -4.96 16.84 11.42
CA SER A 147 -5.92 17.15 12.48
C SER A 147 -6.25 18.64 12.47
N ILE A 148 -7.54 18.97 12.53
CA ILE A 148 -7.99 20.35 12.71
C ILE A 148 -7.71 20.72 14.17
N ASN A 149 -6.70 21.55 14.41
CA ASN A 149 -6.43 22.05 15.76
C ASN A 149 -7.56 22.98 16.21
N ASN A 150 -7.97 22.88 17.48
CA ASN A 150 -9.03 23.68 18.09
C ASN A 150 -8.79 25.20 18.05
N ASP A 151 -7.58 25.64 17.69
CA ASP A 151 -7.22 27.05 17.55
C ASP A 151 -7.84 27.72 16.30
N ASN A 152 -8.74 27.02 15.57
CA ASN A 152 -9.51 27.53 14.42
C ASN A 152 -8.67 28.08 13.26
N GLN A 153 -7.37 27.77 13.22
CA GLN A 153 -6.57 28.04 12.04
C GLN A 153 -6.83 26.91 11.06
N TYR A 154 -7.75 27.14 10.12
CA TYR A 154 -7.84 26.30 8.93
C TYR A 154 -6.46 26.22 8.30
N PRO A 155 -5.99 25.03 7.91
CA PRO A 155 -4.68 24.91 7.31
C PRO A 155 -4.61 25.79 6.06
N ILE A 156 -3.65 26.71 6.06
CA ILE A 156 -3.37 27.62 4.96
C ILE A 156 -2.64 26.81 3.89
N TYR A 157 -3.40 26.10 3.06
CA TYR A 157 -2.81 25.28 1.99
C TYR A 157 -2.33 26.16 0.82
N SER A 158 -1.12 25.91 0.33
CA SER A 158 -0.35 26.79 -0.56
C SER A 158 -0.54 26.58 -2.08
N GLY A 159 -1.52 25.77 -2.51
CA GLY A 159 -1.98 25.73 -3.91
C GLY A 159 -1.34 24.68 -4.85
N LYS A 160 -0.38 23.87 -4.37
CA LYS A 160 0.26 22.81 -5.19
C LYS A 160 -0.63 21.62 -5.55
N ILE A 161 -1.77 21.43 -4.89
CA ILE A 161 -2.70 20.31 -5.14
C ILE A 161 -3.18 20.25 -6.60
N ASN A 162 -3.31 21.41 -7.26
CA ASN A 162 -3.75 21.46 -8.65
C ASN A 162 -2.81 20.69 -9.59
N GLU A 163 -1.59 20.39 -9.17
CA GLU A 163 -0.61 19.62 -9.95
C GLU A 163 -1.00 18.13 -10.08
N PHE A 164 -1.85 17.59 -9.19
CA PHE A 164 -2.45 16.24 -9.32
C PHE A 164 -3.52 16.14 -10.44
N SER A 165 -3.52 17.10 -11.37
CA SER A 165 -4.35 17.12 -12.58
C SER A 165 -3.52 17.13 -13.87
N SER A 166 -2.20 16.88 -13.79
CA SER A 166 -1.37 16.69 -14.98
C SER A 166 -1.86 15.51 -15.83
N THR A 167 -1.44 15.45 -17.10
CA THR A 167 -1.80 14.36 -18.02
C THR A 167 -1.42 12.99 -17.45
N PHE A 168 -0.30 12.89 -16.74
CA PHE A 168 0.12 11.66 -16.06
C PHE A 168 -0.96 11.10 -15.11
N TRP A 169 -1.53 11.96 -14.25
CA TRP A 169 -2.55 11.54 -13.28
C TRP A 169 -3.87 11.17 -13.95
N ILE A 170 -4.27 11.96 -14.96
CA ILE A 170 -5.51 11.77 -15.72
C ILE A 170 -5.46 10.45 -16.51
N GLU A 171 -4.38 10.21 -17.27
CA GLU A 171 -4.21 9.01 -18.09
C GLU A 171 -4.19 7.73 -17.25
N ARG A 172 -3.61 7.79 -16.05
CA ARG A 172 -3.64 6.67 -15.09
C ARG A 172 -4.96 6.54 -14.35
N THR A 173 -5.90 7.45 -14.55
CA THR A 173 -7.20 7.50 -13.85
C THR A 173 -7.04 7.54 -12.32
N TRP A 174 -5.99 8.20 -11.84
CA TRP A 174 -5.73 8.38 -10.42
C TRP A 174 -6.21 9.76 -10.00
N ILE A 175 -7.08 9.77 -9.00
CA ILE A 175 -7.89 10.92 -8.64
C ILE A 175 -7.48 11.43 -7.29
N PHE A 176 -7.14 12.73 -7.25
CA PHE A 176 -7.00 13.49 -6.03
C PHE A 176 -8.35 14.03 -5.54
N TYR A 177 -8.61 13.94 -4.23
CA TYR A 177 -9.77 14.53 -3.59
C TYR A 177 -9.50 14.80 -2.10
N VAL A 178 -10.34 15.62 -1.49
CA VAL A 178 -10.22 16.00 -0.07
C VAL A 178 -11.51 15.60 0.65
N GLU A 179 -11.36 14.96 1.80
CA GLU A 179 -12.46 14.65 2.72
C GLU A 179 -12.26 15.45 3.99
N ILE A 180 -13.28 16.23 4.35
CA ILE A 180 -13.27 17.05 5.56
C ILE A 180 -14.29 16.46 6.50
N ASN A 181 -13.88 16.13 7.72
CA ASN A 181 -14.78 15.78 8.81
C ASN A 181 -14.58 16.74 9.99
N PHE A 182 -15.37 16.58 11.06
CA PHE A 182 -15.36 17.50 12.20
C PHE A 182 -14.00 17.63 12.90
N LEU A 183 -13.12 16.63 12.76
CA LEU A 183 -11.86 16.57 13.50
C LEU A 183 -10.63 16.62 12.59
N ASN A 184 -10.76 16.23 11.33
CA ASN A 184 -9.64 15.99 10.43
C ASN A 184 -9.95 16.40 8.99
N ILE A 185 -8.89 16.76 8.27
CA ILE A 185 -8.86 16.90 6.83
C ILE A 185 -8.00 15.77 6.28
N GLU A 186 -8.54 15.05 5.30
CA GLU A 186 -7.87 13.93 4.65
C GLU A 186 -7.72 14.23 3.16
N TYR A 187 -6.48 14.24 2.68
CA TYR A 187 -6.17 14.44 1.26
C TYR A 187 -5.79 13.08 0.68
N LYS A 188 -6.44 12.69 -0.41
CA LYS A 188 -6.38 11.32 -0.92
C LYS A 188 -6.15 11.26 -2.41
N ILE A 189 -5.30 10.33 -2.83
CA ILE A 189 -5.15 9.89 -4.23
C ILE A 189 -5.52 8.42 -4.31
N ARG A 190 -6.28 8.03 -5.33
CA ARG A 190 -6.57 6.61 -5.61
C ARG A 190 -7.10 6.39 -7.02
N PRO A 191 -7.10 5.14 -7.51
CA PRO A 191 -7.73 4.81 -8.78
C PRO A 191 -9.22 5.16 -8.80
N TYR A 192 -9.71 5.65 -9.93
CA TYR A 192 -11.13 5.91 -10.13
C TYR A 192 -11.94 4.63 -9.94
N ASN A 193 -13.01 4.75 -9.15
CA ASN A 193 -13.99 3.70 -8.98
C ASN A 193 -15.38 4.32 -9.06
N LYS A 194 -16.10 4.03 -10.15
CA LYS A 194 -17.43 4.57 -10.43
C LYS A 194 -18.41 4.35 -9.26
N LYS A 195 -18.44 3.13 -8.70
CA LYS A 195 -19.35 2.79 -7.60
C LYS A 195 -19.13 3.70 -6.39
N TRP A 196 -17.88 3.94 -6.03
CA TRP A 196 -17.56 4.81 -4.90
C TRP A 196 -18.00 6.26 -5.17
N TYR A 197 -17.85 6.72 -6.41
CA TYR A 197 -18.19 8.09 -6.80
C TYR A 197 -19.70 8.32 -6.69
N ASP A 198 -20.49 7.35 -7.14
CA ASP A 198 -21.94 7.40 -7.07
C ASP A 198 -22.44 7.39 -5.60
N ASP A 199 -21.80 6.61 -4.73
CA ASP A 199 -22.19 6.47 -3.31
C ASP A 199 -21.88 7.73 -2.45
N ARG A 200 -20.86 8.54 -2.81
CA ARG A 200 -20.35 9.65 -1.96
C ARG A 200 -20.67 11.06 -2.43
N ASN A 201 -21.35 11.23 -3.57
CA ASN A 201 -21.73 12.54 -4.09
C ASN A 201 -22.64 13.38 -3.17
N ASN A 202 -23.07 12.85 -2.02
CA ASN A 202 -23.83 13.61 -1.01
C ASN A 202 -22.95 14.33 0.04
N ASN A 203 -21.67 13.98 0.23
CA ASN A 203 -20.85 14.46 1.36
C ASN A 203 -19.41 14.92 1.03
N ILE A 204 -18.96 14.86 -0.24
CA ILE A 204 -17.59 15.24 -0.62
C ILE A 204 -17.57 16.61 -1.31
N ILE A 205 -16.79 17.54 -0.80
CA ILE A 205 -16.40 18.76 -1.52
C ILE A 205 -15.36 18.33 -2.57
N ASN A 206 -15.85 18.00 -3.75
CA ASN A 206 -15.01 17.63 -4.88
C ASN A 206 -14.32 18.89 -5.43
N TYR A 207 -13.01 19.03 -5.20
CA TYR A 207 -12.15 19.96 -5.96
C TYR A 207 -11.79 19.40 -7.35
N PHE A 208 -12.74 18.73 -7.99
CA PHE A 208 -12.62 18.46 -9.41
C PHE A 208 -12.88 19.75 -10.16
N THR A 209 -11.84 20.32 -10.75
CA THR A 209 -12.02 21.06 -11.99
C THR A 209 -12.68 20.10 -12.98
N ASN A 210 -13.92 20.39 -13.38
CA ASN A 210 -14.58 19.70 -14.48
C ASN A 210 -13.73 19.82 -15.75
N LEU A 211 -12.82 18.87 -15.98
CA LEU A 211 -12.31 18.55 -17.31
C LEU A 211 -13.17 17.40 -17.81
N THR A 212 -14.41 17.74 -18.15
CA THR A 212 -15.28 16.84 -18.91
C THR A 212 -14.63 16.58 -20.27
N LEU A 213 -14.54 15.31 -20.65
CA LEU A 213 -14.26 14.85 -22.03
C LEU A 213 -15.31 15.29 -23.06
N ASN A 214 -16.22 16.21 -22.72
CA ASN A 214 -17.08 16.93 -23.65
C ASN A 214 -17.33 18.33 -23.08
N GLY A 215 -17.00 19.36 -23.87
CA GLY A 215 -16.87 20.74 -23.43
C GLY A 215 -18.05 21.28 -22.60
N GLY A 216 -17.75 21.86 -21.44
CA GLY A 216 -18.77 22.53 -20.63
C GLY A 216 -18.32 22.94 -19.23
N ARG A 217 -17.90 24.21 -19.12
CA ARG A 217 -17.83 25.07 -17.91
C ARG A 217 -16.83 24.73 -16.79
N LYS A 218 -15.80 25.58 -16.73
CA LYS A 218 -14.93 25.83 -15.56
C LYS A 218 -15.75 26.40 -14.40
N PHE A 219 -15.55 25.87 -13.20
CA PHE A 219 -15.84 26.59 -11.96
C PHE A 219 -14.56 26.72 -11.16
N PHE A 220 -14.22 27.98 -10.88
CA PHE A 220 -13.26 28.38 -9.85
C PHE A 220 -13.95 28.22 -8.50
N GLY A 221 -13.24 27.67 -7.51
CA GLY A 221 -13.69 27.72 -6.13
C GLY A 221 -13.87 29.17 -5.70
N GLN A 222 -15.12 29.58 -5.50
CA GLN A 222 -15.44 30.80 -4.76
C GLN A 222 -15.97 30.40 -3.39
N ASN A 223 -15.27 30.88 -2.37
CA ASN A 223 -15.72 31.29 -1.04
C ASN A 223 -16.92 30.53 -0.44
N VAL A 224 -16.62 29.72 0.58
CA VAL A 224 -17.56 29.54 1.69
C VAL A 224 -17.24 30.63 2.71
N GLN A 225 -17.92 31.76 2.61
CA GLN A 225 -18.15 32.64 3.76
C GLN A 225 -19.46 32.19 4.40
N SER A 226 -19.38 31.79 5.67
CA SER A 226 -20.49 31.79 6.62
C SER A 226 -20.30 32.97 7.56
#